data_AF-A0A2W5X9K4-F1
#
_entry.id   AF-A0A2W5X9K4-F1
#
_cell.length_a   1.000
_cell.length_b   1.000
_cell.length_c   1.000
_cell.angle_alpha   90.00
_cell.angle_beta   90.00
_cell.angle_gamma   90.00
#
_symmetry.space_group_name_H-M   'P 1'
#
loop_
_entity.id
_entity.type
_entity.pdbx_description
1 polymer ?
#
loop_
_entity_poly.entity_id
_entity_poly.type
_entity_poly.pdbx_seq_one_letter_code
_entity_poly.pdbx_strand_id
1 'polypeptide(L)'
;MYYTESLRAWRMVRIFLIVFAALFVLCIVMRIVANGHLNETGYNLPPGHVKRTVLANGSQVTTVTGDRGEHVVVVRNPHGTEDITITEPAKKPVKGQSATMHVPGAMIQVTAHGRSRITHIHHNEAIWLSWLLVIASCVAAILAAMLALNLSRENDGHLELCWTKPVSRAGYALTGVAVDVAAIFVVGIAWMVLTVLTLAIFGEAHLITFDAGAWKTLLFSVAFPLSLYGLVVALTASMSRGAVFVLGLFWPVVLLFPLFSFIQKYSIGTIARVIDTINPAAYFYAFVGPEGYGSKILMLPATETMEILALCAIAILGVLASLAQWRRLEA
;
A
#
# COMPACT_ATOMS: atom_id res chain seq x y z
N MET A 1 -6.24 36.45 0.94
CA MET A 1 -6.01 36.27 -0.50
C MET A 1 -4.88 35.25 -0.65
N TYR A 2 -5.20 33.95 -0.81
CA TYR A 2 -4.26 32.80 -0.78
C TYR A 2 -4.16 32.12 -2.15
N TYR A 3 -4.18 32.93 -3.21
CA TYR A 3 -4.28 32.46 -4.58
C TYR A 3 -2.98 31.79 -5.06
N THR A 4 -1.83 32.27 -4.59
CA THR A 4 -0.51 31.75 -4.97
C THR A 4 -0.23 30.36 -4.42
N GLU A 5 -0.59 30.13 -3.16
CA GLU A 5 -0.38 28.86 -2.45
C GLU A 5 -1.30 27.79 -3.03
N SER A 6 -2.57 28.14 -3.27
CA SER A 6 -3.54 27.25 -3.92
C SER A 6 -3.16 26.93 -5.37
N LEU A 7 -2.68 27.90 -6.16
CA LEU A 7 -2.16 27.65 -7.51
C LEU A 7 -0.97 26.69 -7.51
N ARG A 8 -0.03 26.82 -6.56
CA ARG A 8 1.13 25.93 -6.46
C ARG A 8 0.70 24.51 -6.13
N ALA A 9 -0.14 24.34 -5.10
CA ALA A 9 -0.68 23.04 -4.74
C ALA A 9 -1.43 22.44 -5.93
N TRP A 10 -2.25 23.23 -6.62
CA TRP A 10 -2.98 22.79 -7.81
C TRP A 10 -2.06 22.37 -8.96
N ARG A 11 -0.94 23.06 -9.19
CA ARG A 11 0.05 22.65 -10.22
C ARG A 11 0.68 21.31 -9.86
N MET A 12 1.08 21.11 -8.60
CA MET A 12 1.65 19.84 -8.15
C MET A 12 0.63 18.71 -8.24
N VAL A 13 -0.60 18.95 -7.77
CA VAL A 13 -1.73 18.00 -7.90
C VAL A 13 -1.99 17.69 -9.38
N ARG A 14 -1.99 18.68 -10.27
CA ARG A 14 -2.21 18.47 -11.71
C ARG A 14 -1.09 17.65 -12.34
N ILE A 15 0.18 17.95 -12.08
CA ILE A 15 1.32 17.17 -12.58
C ILE A 15 1.22 15.74 -12.08
N PHE A 16 0.91 15.58 -10.80
CA PHE A 16 0.73 14.28 -10.18
C PHE A 16 -0.41 13.52 -10.86
N LEU A 17 -1.60 14.12 -10.99
CA LEU A 17 -2.75 13.52 -11.68
C LEU A 17 -2.44 13.14 -13.14
N ILE A 18 -1.62 13.92 -13.85
CA ILE A 18 -1.20 13.59 -15.22
C ILE A 18 -0.29 12.36 -15.24
N VAL A 19 0.77 12.35 -14.42
CA VAL A 19 1.68 11.20 -14.31
C VAL A 19 0.90 9.95 -13.89
N PHE A 20 -0.04 10.13 -12.97
CA PHE A 20 -0.89 9.07 -12.46
C PHE A 20 -1.87 8.55 -13.50
N ALA A 21 -2.52 9.42 -14.26
CA ALA A 21 -3.35 9.01 -15.39
C ALA A 21 -2.55 8.24 -16.43
N ALA A 22 -1.30 8.62 -16.69
CA ALA A 22 -0.43 7.89 -17.61
C ALA A 22 -0.05 6.49 -17.09
N LEU A 23 0.37 6.39 -15.83
CA LEU A 23 0.64 5.09 -15.18
C LEU A 23 -0.62 4.23 -15.13
N PHE A 24 -1.77 4.85 -14.90
CA PHE A 24 -3.06 4.18 -14.86
C PHE A 24 -3.42 3.56 -16.22
N VAL A 25 -3.30 4.34 -17.30
CA VAL A 25 -3.49 3.83 -18.67
C VAL A 25 -2.50 2.70 -18.97
N LEU A 26 -1.24 2.83 -18.54
CA LEU A 26 -0.24 1.77 -18.70
C LEU A 26 -0.65 0.47 -17.97
N CYS A 27 -1.17 0.56 -16.74
CA CYS A 27 -1.68 -0.59 -16.01
C CYS A 27 -2.87 -1.26 -16.72
N ILE A 28 -3.80 -0.47 -17.26
CA ILE A 28 -4.90 -0.99 -18.08
C ILE A 28 -4.36 -1.75 -19.29
N VAL A 29 -3.41 -1.16 -20.02
CA VAL A 29 -2.80 -1.79 -21.20
C VAL A 29 -2.10 -3.09 -20.82
N MET A 30 -1.29 -3.08 -19.75
CA MET A 30 -0.61 -4.29 -19.27
C MET A 30 -1.60 -5.38 -18.83
N ARG A 31 -2.71 -5.01 -18.18
CA ARG A 31 -3.77 -5.98 -17.80
C ARG A 31 -4.45 -6.58 -19.03
N ILE A 32 -4.77 -5.77 -20.04
CA ILE A 32 -5.37 -6.26 -21.29
C ILE A 32 -4.41 -7.22 -22.00
N VAL A 33 -3.11 -6.87 -22.08
CA VAL A 33 -2.08 -7.73 -22.68
C VAL A 33 -1.92 -9.03 -21.90
N ALA A 34 -1.85 -8.96 -20.57
CA ALA A 34 -1.70 -10.13 -19.71
C ALA A 34 -2.92 -11.07 -19.79
N ASN A 35 -4.13 -10.53 -19.78
CA ASN A 35 -5.35 -11.32 -19.92
C ASN A 35 -5.47 -11.96 -21.31
N GLY A 36 -4.93 -11.31 -22.35
CA GLY A 36 -4.76 -11.90 -23.67
C GLY A 36 -3.92 -13.18 -23.65
N HIS A 37 -2.85 -13.20 -22.86
CA HIS A 37 -1.97 -14.37 -22.71
C HIS A 37 -2.49 -15.44 -21.73
N LEU A 38 -3.20 -15.07 -20.66
CA LEU A 38 -3.73 -16.03 -19.68
C LEU A 38 -4.87 -16.88 -20.24
N ASN A 39 -5.61 -16.37 -21.24
CA ASN A 39 -6.59 -17.16 -21.96
C ASN A 39 -5.95 -18.32 -22.76
N GLU A 40 -4.64 -18.30 -23.01
CA GLU A 40 -3.90 -19.37 -23.66
C GLU A 40 -3.26 -20.36 -22.68
N THR A 41 -3.05 -19.97 -21.42
CA THR A 41 -2.60 -20.90 -20.37
C THR A 41 -3.79 -21.71 -19.84
N GLY A 42 -4.32 -22.60 -20.69
CA GLY A 42 -5.14 -23.69 -20.19
C GLY A 42 -4.34 -24.43 -19.10
N TYR A 43 -4.98 -24.71 -17.96
CA TYR A 43 -4.40 -25.63 -16.98
C TYR A 43 -3.86 -26.84 -17.74
N ASN A 44 -2.60 -27.22 -17.50
CA ASN A 44 -2.03 -28.46 -18.02
C ASN A 44 -2.74 -29.63 -17.31
N LEU A 45 -3.97 -29.86 -17.71
CA LEU A 45 -4.81 -30.92 -17.21
C LEU A 45 -4.19 -32.24 -17.68
N PRO A 46 -4.18 -33.28 -16.84
CA PRO A 46 -3.68 -34.58 -17.25
C PRO A 46 -4.43 -35.04 -18.52
N PRO A 47 -3.75 -35.71 -19.47
CA PRO A 47 -4.42 -36.31 -20.61
C PRO A 47 -5.50 -37.27 -20.10
N GLY A 48 -6.71 -37.14 -20.63
CA GLY A 48 -7.86 -37.88 -20.14
C GLY A 48 -9.19 -37.42 -20.72
N HIS A 49 -10.27 -38.05 -20.24
CA HIS A 49 -11.63 -37.72 -20.67
C HIS A 49 -12.10 -36.43 -20.00
N VAL A 50 -12.41 -35.42 -20.81
CA VAL A 50 -12.94 -34.13 -20.36
C VAL A 50 -14.46 -34.12 -20.53
N LYS A 51 -15.19 -33.94 -19.43
CA LYS A 51 -16.64 -33.73 -19.41
C LYS A 51 -16.94 -32.31 -18.94
N ARG A 52 -17.63 -31.53 -19.77
CA ARG A 52 -18.09 -30.18 -19.42
C ARG A 52 -19.59 -30.20 -19.18
N THR A 53 -20.03 -29.68 -18.04
CA THR A 53 -21.44 -29.61 -17.66
C THR A 53 -21.74 -28.22 -17.13
N VAL A 54 -22.83 -27.60 -17.58
CA VAL A 54 -23.31 -26.33 -17.02
C VAL A 54 -24.39 -26.66 -16.00
N LEU A 55 -24.22 -26.19 -14.76
CA LEU A 55 -25.17 -26.38 -13.67
C LEU A 55 -26.35 -25.40 -13.79
N ALA A 56 -27.46 -25.70 -13.11
CA ALA A 56 -28.66 -24.87 -13.12
C ALA A 56 -28.45 -23.45 -12.56
N ASN A 57 -27.41 -23.25 -11.74
CA ASN A 57 -27.00 -21.94 -11.23
C ASN A 57 -26.08 -21.17 -12.20
N GLY A 58 -25.81 -21.69 -13.39
CA GLY A 58 -24.93 -21.08 -14.39
C GLY A 58 -23.43 -21.40 -14.22
N SER A 59 -23.02 -22.09 -13.15
CA SER A 59 -21.62 -22.50 -12.97
C SER A 59 -21.21 -23.53 -14.05
N GLN A 60 -19.99 -23.41 -14.55
CA GLN A 60 -19.39 -24.37 -15.47
C GLN A 60 -18.54 -25.38 -14.69
N VAL A 61 -18.91 -26.66 -14.78
CA VAL A 61 -18.15 -27.75 -14.17
C VAL A 61 -17.38 -28.47 -15.27
N THR A 62 -16.06 -28.44 -15.18
CA THR A 62 -15.17 -29.25 -16.02
C THR A 62 -14.60 -30.38 -15.19
N THR A 63 -15.00 -31.61 -15.51
CA THR A 63 -14.44 -32.82 -14.92
C THR A 63 -13.44 -33.43 -15.88
N VAL A 64 -12.21 -33.63 -15.43
CA VAL A 64 -11.17 -34.36 -16.15
C VAL A 64 -10.87 -35.64 -15.40
N THR A 65 -11.07 -36.77 -16.06
CA THR A 65 -10.67 -38.08 -15.55
C THR A 65 -9.41 -38.50 -16.30
N GLY A 66 -8.27 -38.48 -15.61
CA GLY A 66 -6.99 -38.90 -16.16
C GLY A 66 -6.87 -40.43 -16.21
N ASP A 67 -6.03 -40.92 -17.13
CA ASP A 67 -5.84 -42.37 -17.38
C ASP A 67 -5.31 -43.15 -16.16
N ARG A 68 -4.75 -42.45 -15.17
CA ARG A 68 -4.22 -43.01 -13.93
C ARG A 68 -5.21 -43.02 -12.76
N GLY A 69 -6.49 -42.71 -13.01
CA GLY A 69 -7.52 -42.61 -11.98
C GLY A 69 -7.51 -41.29 -11.19
N GLU A 70 -6.83 -40.27 -11.71
CA GLU A 70 -6.87 -38.90 -11.20
C GLU A 70 -8.19 -38.24 -11.64
N HIS A 71 -8.88 -37.58 -10.72
CA HIS A 71 -10.11 -36.84 -11.02
C HIS A 71 -9.92 -35.37 -10.66
N VAL A 72 -9.89 -34.50 -11.66
CA VAL A 72 -9.86 -33.05 -11.48
C VAL A 72 -11.25 -32.50 -11.77
N VAL A 73 -11.83 -31.80 -10.81
CA VAL A 73 -13.11 -31.09 -10.98
C VAL A 73 -12.83 -29.61 -10.83
N VAL A 74 -12.96 -28.86 -11.92
CA VAL A 74 -12.90 -27.40 -11.93
C VAL A 74 -14.33 -26.88 -11.96
N VAL A 75 -14.75 -26.17 -10.91
CA VAL A 75 -16.04 -25.49 -10.85
C VAL A 75 -15.78 -23.99 -11.01
N ARG A 76 -16.15 -23.45 -12.16
CA ARG A 76 -16.11 -22.00 -12.42
C ARG A 76 -17.50 -21.41 -12.15
N ASN A 77 -17.62 -20.58 -11.14
CA ASN A 77 -18.87 -19.91 -10.82
C ASN A 77 -19.13 -18.72 -11.76
N PRO A 78 -20.40 -18.29 -11.92
CA PRO A 78 -20.75 -17.12 -12.73
C PRO A 78 -20.06 -15.84 -12.29
N HIS A 79 -19.63 -15.79 -11.03
CA HIS A 79 -18.98 -14.64 -10.40
C HIS A 79 -17.44 -14.65 -10.54
N GLY A 80 -16.89 -15.56 -11.35
CA GLY A 80 -15.45 -15.62 -11.62
C GLY A 80 -14.63 -16.41 -10.60
N THR A 81 -15.24 -16.90 -9.52
CA THR A 81 -14.53 -17.77 -8.57
C THR A 81 -14.35 -19.18 -9.15
N GLU A 82 -13.17 -19.75 -8.94
CA GLU A 82 -12.84 -21.10 -9.35
C GLU A 82 -12.53 -21.98 -8.14
N ASP A 83 -13.27 -23.08 -8.03
CA ASP A 83 -12.98 -24.15 -7.08
C ASP A 83 -12.42 -25.34 -7.84
N ILE A 84 -11.15 -25.63 -7.62
CA ILE A 84 -10.48 -26.77 -8.23
C ILE A 84 -10.35 -27.87 -7.18
N THR A 85 -11.02 -28.99 -7.40
CA THR A 85 -10.92 -30.18 -6.56
C THR A 85 -10.12 -31.25 -7.31
N ILE A 86 -8.92 -31.55 -6.84
CA ILE A 86 -8.05 -32.59 -7.39
C ILE A 86 -8.14 -33.82 -6.49
N THR A 87 -8.61 -34.95 -7.02
CA THR A 87 -8.66 -36.23 -6.32
C THR A 87 -7.63 -37.16 -6.93
N GLU A 88 -6.61 -37.52 -6.16
CA GLU A 88 -5.52 -38.42 -6.58
C GLU A 88 -5.57 -39.73 -5.79
N PRO A 89 -5.25 -40.88 -6.41
CA PRO A 89 -5.02 -42.12 -5.70
C PRO A 89 -3.75 -42.02 -4.84
N ALA A 90 -3.88 -42.23 -3.53
CA ALA A 90 -2.78 -42.16 -2.59
C ALA A 90 -1.85 -43.37 -2.76
N LYS A 91 -0.56 -43.12 -3.02
CA LYS A 91 0.47 -44.17 -3.14
C LYS A 91 0.66 -45.00 -1.86
N LYS A 92 0.25 -44.47 -0.70
CA LYS A 92 0.21 -45.16 0.59
C LYS A 92 -1.06 -44.72 1.34
N PRO A 93 -1.72 -45.60 2.12
CA PRO A 93 -2.85 -45.21 2.95
C PRO A 93 -2.38 -44.19 3.99
N VAL A 94 -2.94 -42.98 3.93
CA VAL A 94 -2.62 -41.89 4.86
C VAL A 94 -3.72 -41.85 5.92
N LYS A 95 -3.35 -41.86 7.19
CA LYS A 95 -4.30 -41.67 8.29
C LYS A 95 -4.73 -40.20 8.35
N GLY A 96 -5.94 -39.91 7.89
CA GLY A 96 -6.76 -38.74 8.25
C GLY A 96 -6.03 -37.43 8.54
N GLN A 97 -5.09 -37.03 7.68
CA GLN A 97 -4.43 -35.73 7.79
C GLN A 97 -5.11 -34.74 6.85
N SER A 98 -5.52 -33.62 7.43
CA SER A 98 -5.89 -32.42 6.69
C SER A 98 -4.78 -31.39 6.85
N ALA A 99 -4.23 -30.91 5.75
CA ALA A 99 -3.26 -29.82 5.73
C ALA A 99 -3.84 -28.67 4.91
N THR A 100 -3.92 -27.49 5.52
CA THR A 100 -4.32 -26.27 4.83
C THR A 100 -3.08 -25.44 4.56
N MET A 101 -2.85 -25.12 3.30
CA MET A 101 -1.77 -24.23 2.87
C MET A 101 -2.41 -22.99 2.26
N HIS A 102 -2.04 -21.82 2.78
CA HIS A 102 -2.39 -20.54 2.19
C HIS A 102 -1.34 -20.17 1.15
N VAL A 103 -1.77 -20.02 -0.10
CA VAL A 103 -0.97 -19.48 -1.21
C VAL A 103 -1.60 -18.13 -1.58
N PRO A 104 -0.82 -17.11 -1.97
CA PRO A 104 -1.42 -15.85 -2.44
C PRO A 104 -2.48 -16.11 -3.52
N GLY A 105 -3.73 -15.71 -3.25
CA GLY A 105 -4.87 -15.93 -4.15
C GLY A 105 -5.52 -17.32 -4.11
N ALA A 106 -5.06 -18.25 -3.26
CA ALA A 106 -5.67 -19.58 -3.16
C ALA A 106 -5.56 -20.18 -1.74
N MET A 107 -6.66 -20.76 -1.26
CA MET A 107 -6.60 -21.68 -0.12
C MET A 107 -6.53 -23.11 -0.65
N ILE A 108 -5.42 -23.80 -0.36
CA ILE A 108 -5.23 -25.20 -0.74
C ILE A 108 -5.49 -26.06 0.51
N GLN A 109 -6.62 -26.74 0.55
CA GLN A 109 -6.94 -27.71 1.58
C GLN A 109 -6.73 -29.12 1.03
N VAL A 110 -5.73 -29.81 1.57
CA VAL A 110 -5.44 -31.20 1.26
C VAL A 110 -6.06 -32.07 2.35
N THR A 111 -7.04 -32.90 2.01
CA THR A 111 -7.64 -33.89 2.91
C THR A 111 -7.37 -35.30 2.39
N ALA A 112 -6.75 -36.14 3.23
CA ALA A 112 -6.57 -37.55 2.92
C ALA A 112 -7.70 -38.39 3.52
N HIS A 113 -8.34 -39.23 2.70
CA HIS A 113 -9.35 -40.21 3.11
C HIS A 113 -9.05 -41.57 2.50
N GLY A 114 -8.62 -42.53 3.34
CA GLY A 114 -8.35 -43.90 2.91
C GLY A 114 -7.27 -44.00 1.82
N ARG A 115 -7.68 -44.32 0.59
CA ARG A 115 -6.82 -44.44 -0.60
C ARG A 115 -6.86 -43.22 -1.53
N SER A 116 -7.54 -42.15 -1.16
CA SER A 116 -7.65 -40.93 -1.97
C SER A 116 -7.12 -39.71 -1.23
N ARG A 117 -6.42 -38.83 -1.95
CA ARG A 117 -6.02 -37.50 -1.51
C ARG A 117 -6.88 -36.50 -2.29
N ILE A 118 -7.65 -35.68 -1.58
CA ILE A 118 -8.47 -34.63 -2.16
C ILE A 118 -7.78 -33.30 -1.85
N THR A 119 -7.55 -32.50 -2.88
CA THR A 119 -7.00 -31.15 -2.76
C THR A 119 -8.04 -30.17 -3.25
N HIS A 120 -8.63 -29.40 -2.36
CA HIS A 120 -9.50 -28.27 -2.69
C HIS A 120 -8.64 -27.02 -2.82
N ILE A 121 -8.68 -26.38 -3.98
CA ILE A 121 -8.05 -25.09 -4.23
C ILE A 121 -9.21 -24.11 -4.40
N HIS A 122 -9.46 -23.31 -3.37
CA HIS A 122 -10.43 -22.23 -3.42
C HIS A 122 -9.69 -20.96 -3.86
N HIS A 123 -9.93 -20.51 -5.10
CA HIS A 123 -9.53 -19.17 -5.52
C HIS A 123 -10.50 -18.16 -4.94
N ASN A 124 -10.19 -17.67 -3.73
CA ASN A 124 -10.86 -16.53 -3.17
C ASN A 124 -10.05 -15.28 -3.54
N GLU A 125 -10.35 -14.71 -4.71
CA GLU A 125 -9.74 -13.48 -5.23
C GLU A 125 -10.24 -12.23 -4.49
N ALA A 126 -10.51 -12.32 -3.18
CA ALA A 126 -10.92 -11.18 -2.40
C ALA A 126 -9.77 -10.15 -2.37
N ILE A 127 -10.05 -8.94 -2.87
CA ILE A 127 -9.17 -7.78 -2.76
C ILE A 127 -9.56 -7.05 -1.48
N TRP A 128 -8.72 -7.14 -0.46
CA TRP A 128 -9.03 -6.55 0.83
C TRP A 128 -8.91 -5.04 0.71
N LEU A 129 -9.92 -4.30 1.20
CA LEU A 129 -9.92 -2.85 1.17
C LEU A 129 -8.65 -2.26 1.83
N SER A 130 -8.14 -2.91 2.87
CA SER A 130 -6.87 -2.54 3.51
C SER A 130 -5.70 -2.46 2.51
N TRP A 131 -5.58 -3.37 1.54
CA TRP A 131 -4.51 -3.31 0.55
C TRP A 131 -4.62 -2.09 -0.35
N LEU A 132 -5.83 -1.75 -0.77
CA LEU A 132 -6.08 -0.56 -1.59
C LEU A 132 -5.70 0.72 -0.83
N LEU A 133 -6.08 0.80 0.45
CA LEU A 133 -5.75 1.92 1.34
C LEU A 133 -4.23 2.06 1.57
N VAL A 134 -3.51 0.95 1.78
CA VAL A 134 -2.04 0.94 1.91
C VAL A 134 -1.39 1.49 0.66
N ILE A 135 -1.80 1.03 -0.53
CA ILE A 135 -1.26 1.54 -1.79
C ILE A 135 -1.58 3.03 -1.97
N ALA A 136 -2.80 3.46 -1.65
CA ALA A 136 -3.19 4.87 -1.68
C ALA A 136 -2.32 5.73 -0.75
N SER A 137 -1.98 5.19 0.43
CA SER A 137 -1.10 5.87 1.38
C SER A 137 0.32 6.06 0.86
N CYS A 138 0.89 5.08 0.14
CA CYS A 138 2.21 5.21 -0.49
C CYS A 138 2.23 6.32 -1.53
N VAL A 139 1.16 6.38 -2.33
CA VAL A 139 0.96 7.41 -3.36
C VAL A 139 0.86 8.79 -2.71
N ALA A 140 0.02 8.94 -1.68
CA ALA A 140 -0.10 10.18 -0.93
C ALA A 140 1.22 10.57 -0.22
N ALA A 141 1.99 9.59 0.25
CA ALA A 141 3.28 9.79 0.91
C ALA A 141 4.37 10.32 -0.04
N ILE A 142 4.37 9.88 -1.30
CA ILE A 142 5.28 10.44 -2.32
C ILE A 142 4.96 11.93 -2.53
N LEU A 143 3.69 12.27 -2.72
CA LEU A 143 3.27 13.66 -2.87
C LEU A 143 3.60 14.48 -1.62
N ALA A 144 3.35 13.94 -0.43
CA ALA A 144 3.65 14.57 0.85
C ALA A 144 5.12 14.98 0.94
N ALA A 145 6.04 14.09 0.58
CA ALA A 145 7.47 14.38 0.59
C ALA A 145 7.84 15.49 -0.42
N MET A 146 7.17 15.55 -1.58
CA MET A 146 7.38 16.62 -2.57
C MET A 146 6.83 17.98 -2.12
N LEU A 147 5.65 18.00 -1.49
CA LEU A 147 5.00 19.21 -0.99
C LEU A 147 5.75 19.80 0.21
N ALA A 148 6.39 18.96 1.02
CA ALA A 148 7.17 19.40 2.17
C ALA A 148 8.31 20.38 1.83
N LEU A 149 8.73 20.47 0.57
CA LEU A 149 9.74 21.45 0.10
C LEU A 149 9.22 22.88 -0.01
N ASN A 150 7.91 23.10 0.13
CA ASN A 150 7.30 24.39 -0.14
C ASN A 150 7.81 25.51 0.77
N LEU A 151 7.94 25.26 2.08
CA LEU A 151 8.50 26.25 3.00
C LEU A 151 9.95 26.57 2.64
N SER A 152 10.80 25.55 2.45
CA SER A 152 12.20 25.78 2.05
C SER A 152 12.34 26.65 0.80
N ARG A 153 11.52 26.43 -0.22
CA ARG A 153 11.56 27.23 -1.46
C ARG A 153 11.19 28.70 -1.26
N GLU A 154 10.35 28.99 -0.28
CA GLU A 154 9.98 30.37 0.05
C GLU A 154 11.04 31.06 0.93
N ASN A 155 12.04 30.31 1.41
CA ASN A 155 13.09 30.85 2.26
C ASN A 155 14.01 31.75 1.41
N ASP A 156 14.25 31.31 0.17
CA ASP A 156 14.89 32.11 -0.89
C ASP A 156 13.90 33.18 -1.39
N GLY A 157 13.94 34.37 -0.79
CA GLY A 157 13.07 35.51 -1.13
C GLY A 157 12.04 35.87 -0.05
N HIS A 158 12.12 35.26 1.14
CA HIS A 158 11.16 35.50 2.22
C HIS A 158 11.07 36.99 2.63
N LEU A 159 12.17 37.74 2.58
CA LEU A 159 12.20 39.17 2.93
C LEU A 159 11.25 40.02 2.08
N GLU A 160 11.25 39.80 0.76
CA GLU A 160 10.40 40.53 -0.19
C GLU A 160 8.92 40.23 0.03
N LEU A 161 8.62 38.97 0.34
CA LEU A 161 7.27 38.50 0.67
C LEU A 161 6.77 39.08 2.00
N CYS A 162 7.68 39.23 2.97
CA CYS A 162 7.37 39.78 4.29
C CYS A 162 7.11 41.29 4.27
N TRP A 163 7.75 42.04 3.36
CA TRP A 163 7.53 43.48 3.24
C TRP A 163 6.25 43.84 2.48
N THR A 164 5.70 42.91 1.71
CA THR A 164 4.55 43.16 0.83
C THR A 164 3.21 42.64 1.37
N LYS A 165 3.21 41.73 2.36
CA LYS A 165 1.98 41.15 2.92
C LYS A 165 1.86 41.42 4.44
N PRO A 166 0.81 42.12 4.92
CA PRO A 166 0.60 42.38 6.35
C PRO A 166 -0.05 41.18 7.06
N VAL A 167 0.58 40.00 6.99
CA VAL A 167 0.09 38.76 7.62
C VAL A 167 1.19 38.19 8.51
N SER A 168 0.81 37.63 9.66
CA SER A 168 1.77 36.95 10.53
C SER A 168 2.43 35.77 9.79
N ARG A 169 3.76 35.66 9.87
CA ARG A 169 4.52 34.61 9.16
C ARG A 169 4.08 33.21 9.57
N ALA A 170 3.80 33.02 10.86
CA ALA A 170 3.26 31.77 11.38
C ALA A 170 1.89 31.43 10.76
N GLY A 171 1.00 32.42 10.62
CA GLY A 171 -0.30 32.23 9.96
C GLY A 171 -0.16 31.89 8.48
N TYR A 172 0.80 32.53 7.80
CA TYR A 172 1.12 32.24 6.41
C TYR A 172 1.66 30.81 6.23
N ALA A 173 2.68 30.42 7.01
CA ALA A 173 3.25 29.07 6.96
C ALA A 173 2.21 28.00 7.34
N LEU A 174 1.38 28.25 8.36
CA LEU A 174 0.30 27.35 8.75
C LEU A 174 -0.73 27.19 7.63
N THR A 175 -1.04 28.25 6.88
CA THR A 175 -1.94 28.17 5.73
C THR A 175 -1.33 27.32 4.62
N GLY A 176 -0.03 27.49 4.34
CA GLY A 176 0.70 26.64 3.39
C GLY A 176 0.64 25.16 3.78
N VAL A 177 0.91 24.86 5.04
CA VAL A 177 0.79 23.50 5.60
C VAL A 177 -0.64 22.97 5.46
N ALA A 178 -1.65 23.76 5.79
CA ALA A 178 -3.05 23.33 5.69
C ALA A 178 -3.44 23.01 4.23
N VAL A 179 -2.99 23.81 3.27
CA VAL A 179 -3.22 23.56 1.84
C VAL A 179 -2.50 22.30 1.38
N ASP A 180 -1.26 22.08 1.80
CA ASP A 180 -0.50 20.87 1.46
C ASP A 180 -1.16 19.62 2.04
N VAL A 181 -1.59 19.66 3.30
CA VAL A 181 -2.34 18.58 3.96
C VAL A 181 -3.63 18.26 3.20
N ALA A 182 -4.40 19.27 2.82
CA ALA A 182 -5.60 19.07 2.00
C ALA A 182 -5.27 18.42 0.64
N ALA A 183 -4.18 18.83 -0.02
CA ALA A 183 -3.74 18.24 -1.28
C ALA A 183 -3.34 16.76 -1.13
N ILE A 184 -2.66 16.40 -0.03
CA ILE A 184 -2.31 14.99 0.30
C ILE A 184 -3.59 14.15 0.40
N PHE A 185 -4.61 14.62 1.13
CA PHE A 185 -5.89 13.93 1.27
C PHE A 185 -6.63 13.78 -0.07
N VAL A 186 -6.74 14.85 -0.84
CA VAL A 186 -7.42 14.84 -2.14
C VAL A 186 -6.78 13.82 -3.07
N VAL A 187 -5.45 13.75 -3.10
CA VAL A 187 -4.75 12.78 -3.94
C VAL A 187 -4.92 11.34 -3.46
N GLY A 188 -4.88 11.09 -2.15
CA GLY A 188 -5.18 9.77 -1.60
C GLY A 188 -6.59 9.28 -1.96
N ILE A 189 -7.59 10.16 -1.82
CA ILE A 189 -8.99 9.86 -2.20
C ILE A 189 -9.11 9.64 -3.71
N ALA A 190 -8.51 10.51 -4.53
CA ALA A 190 -8.54 10.38 -5.98
C ALA A 190 -7.93 9.06 -6.45
N TRP A 191 -6.84 8.62 -5.82
CA TRP A 191 -6.24 7.32 -6.12
C TRP A 191 -7.16 6.15 -5.76
N MET A 192 -7.80 6.19 -4.60
CA MET A 192 -8.78 5.17 -4.20
C MET A 192 -9.93 5.09 -5.19
N VAL A 193 -10.51 6.23 -5.56
CA VAL A 193 -11.60 6.31 -6.56
C VAL A 193 -11.14 5.74 -7.90
N LEU A 194 -9.96 6.14 -8.38
CA LEU A 194 -9.43 5.65 -9.64
C LEU A 194 -9.26 4.13 -9.62
N THR A 195 -8.68 3.58 -8.55
CA THR A 195 -8.45 2.14 -8.39
C THR A 195 -9.77 1.37 -8.38
N VAL A 196 -10.78 1.86 -7.66
CA VAL A 196 -12.13 1.25 -7.64
C VAL A 196 -12.78 1.31 -9.03
N LEU A 197 -12.70 2.46 -9.72
CA LEU A 197 -13.22 2.59 -11.09
C LEU A 197 -12.52 1.64 -12.07
N THR A 198 -11.22 1.40 -11.87
CA THR A 198 -10.45 0.43 -12.66
C THR A 198 -11.01 -0.96 -12.51
N LEU A 199 -11.16 -1.42 -11.26
CA LEU A 199 -11.70 -2.73 -10.95
C LEU A 199 -13.13 -2.84 -11.50
N ALA A 200 -13.93 -1.77 -11.42
CA ALA A 200 -15.27 -1.74 -11.98
C ALA A 200 -15.29 -1.88 -13.52
N ILE A 201 -14.39 -1.20 -14.24
CA ILE A 201 -14.25 -1.32 -15.70
C ILE A 201 -13.94 -2.77 -16.11
N PHE A 202 -13.17 -3.49 -15.30
CA PHE A 202 -12.85 -4.90 -15.53
C PHE A 202 -13.88 -5.89 -14.96
N GLY A 203 -14.97 -5.41 -14.35
CA GLY A 203 -15.97 -6.26 -13.72
C GLY A 203 -15.45 -6.98 -12.47
N GLU A 204 -14.41 -6.46 -11.83
CA GLU A 204 -13.74 -6.99 -10.64
C GLU A 204 -14.07 -6.22 -9.36
N ALA A 205 -14.93 -5.19 -9.42
CA ALA A 205 -15.29 -4.39 -8.25
C ALA A 205 -15.99 -5.21 -7.14
N HIS A 206 -16.67 -6.31 -7.49
CA HIS A 206 -17.28 -7.23 -6.52
C HIS A 206 -16.26 -8.02 -5.71
N LEU A 207 -14.99 -8.07 -6.16
CA LEU A 207 -13.90 -8.71 -5.43
C LEU A 207 -13.44 -7.87 -4.24
N ILE A 208 -13.83 -6.61 -4.15
CA ILE A 208 -13.46 -5.74 -3.03
C ILE A 208 -14.23 -6.18 -1.78
N THR A 209 -13.50 -6.59 -0.75
CA THR A 209 -14.08 -7.01 0.54
C THR A 209 -13.58 -6.14 1.68
N PHE A 210 -14.44 -5.97 2.70
CA PHE A 210 -14.09 -5.27 3.93
C PHE A 210 -13.49 -6.28 4.92
N ASP A 211 -12.23 -6.06 5.28
CA ASP A 211 -11.58 -6.80 6.35
C ASP A 211 -11.79 -6.13 7.72
N ALA A 212 -11.70 -6.91 8.79
CA ALA A 212 -11.91 -6.41 10.16
C ALA A 212 -10.91 -5.31 10.56
N GLY A 213 -9.75 -5.25 9.90
CA GLY A 213 -8.69 -4.26 10.10
C GLY A 213 -8.85 -2.97 9.28
N ALA A 214 -9.81 -2.92 8.35
CA ALA A 214 -9.92 -1.83 7.37
C ALA A 214 -10.00 -0.43 7.99
N TRP A 215 -10.63 -0.29 9.16
CA TRP A 215 -10.71 0.98 9.86
C TRP A 215 -9.35 1.45 10.40
N LYS A 216 -8.52 0.53 10.91
CA LYS A 216 -7.16 0.85 11.36
C LYS A 216 -6.29 1.21 10.17
N THR A 217 -6.42 0.45 9.09
CA THR A 217 -5.72 0.72 7.84
C THR A 217 -6.10 2.08 7.27
N LEU A 218 -7.37 2.49 7.40
CA LEU A 218 -7.81 3.83 7.01
C LEU A 218 -7.08 4.91 7.84
N LEU A 219 -7.06 4.77 9.17
CA LEU A 219 -6.34 5.72 10.03
C LEU A 219 -4.84 5.74 9.73
N PHE A 220 -4.23 4.56 9.53
CA PHE A 220 -2.84 4.43 9.12
C PHE A 220 -2.59 5.12 7.77
N SER A 221 -3.47 4.93 6.79
CA SER A 221 -3.35 5.51 5.45
C SER A 221 -3.39 7.04 5.44
N VAL A 222 -3.97 7.63 6.49
CA VAL A 222 -3.94 9.08 6.75
C VAL A 222 -2.68 9.47 7.53
N ALA A 223 -2.37 8.77 8.62
CA ALA A 223 -1.29 9.14 9.52
C ALA A 223 0.10 9.03 8.84
N PHE A 224 0.30 8.00 8.01
CA PHE A 224 1.57 7.74 7.34
C PHE A 224 2.05 8.85 6.38
N PRO A 225 1.25 9.31 5.40
CA PRO A 225 1.69 10.40 4.53
C PRO A 225 1.86 11.72 5.30
N LEU A 226 1.06 11.98 6.33
CA LEU A 226 1.18 13.19 7.15
C LEU A 226 2.43 13.18 8.03
N SER A 227 2.85 12.03 8.56
CA SER A 227 4.08 11.92 9.34
C SER A 227 5.31 12.11 8.46
N LEU A 228 5.28 11.59 7.23
CA LEU A 228 6.29 11.87 6.21
C LEU A 228 6.35 13.35 5.86
N TYR A 229 5.20 13.99 5.61
CA TYR A 229 5.12 15.43 5.38
C TYR A 229 5.76 16.21 6.54
N GLY A 230 5.29 15.95 7.77
CA GLY A 230 5.75 16.62 8.99
C GLY A 230 7.25 16.47 9.22
N LEU A 231 7.79 15.27 9.03
CA LEU A 231 9.22 15.01 9.18
C LEU A 231 10.04 15.72 8.10
N VAL A 232 9.69 15.59 6.82
CA VAL A 232 10.45 16.20 5.72
C VAL A 232 10.39 17.72 5.81
N VAL A 233 9.24 18.31 6.16
CA VAL A 233 9.13 19.77 6.30
C VAL A 233 9.96 20.26 7.48
N ALA A 234 10.00 19.52 8.60
CA ALA A 234 10.88 19.85 9.73
C ALA A 234 12.38 19.78 9.40
N LEU A 235 12.78 18.84 8.54
CA LEU A 235 14.17 18.69 8.10
C LEU A 235 14.59 19.76 7.11
N THR A 236 13.64 20.30 6.33
CA THR A 236 13.95 21.19 5.20
C THR A 236 13.59 22.65 5.44
N ALA A 237 12.71 22.98 6.39
CA ALA A 237 12.16 24.33 6.55
C ALA A 237 13.22 25.43 6.75
N SER A 238 14.32 25.14 7.44
CA SER A 238 15.41 26.11 7.66
C SER A 238 16.39 26.23 6.49
N MET A 239 16.29 25.37 5.47
CA MET A 239 17.25 25.33 4.38
C MET A 239 16.83 26.28 3.26
N SER A 240 17.72 27.17 2.85
CA SER A 240 17.56 27.99 1.65
C SER A 240 17.97 27.21 0.40
N ARG A 241 19.16 26.59 0.45
CA ARG A 241 19.72 25.78 -0.63
C ARG A 241 19.98 24.36 -0.13
N GLY A 242 19.54 23.37 -0.89
CA GLY A 242 19.80 21.96 -0.59
C GLY A 242 18.63 21.13 -0.06
N ALA A 243 17.43 21.71 0.12
CA ALA A 243 16.26 20.92 0.53
C ALA A 243 15.91 19.81 -0.48
N VAL A 244 16.14 20.04 -1.78
CA VAL A 244 16.00 19.00 -2.82
C VAL A 244 17.01 17.86 -2.61
N PHE A 245 18.24 18.18 -2.21
CA PHE A 245 19.26 17.17 -1.90
C PHE A 245 18.87 16.36 -0.66
N VAL A 246 18.37 17.03 0.39
CA VAL A 246 17.83 16.35 1.58
C VAL A 246 16.69 15.42 1.21
N LEU A 247 15.73 15.86 0.40
CA LEU A 247 14.64 14.99 -0.08
C LEU A 247 15.16 13.80 -0.91
N GLY A 248 16.17 14.03 -1.75
CA GLY A 248 16.80 12.96 -2.53
C GLY A 248 17.47 11.89 -1.67
N LEU A 249 18.18 12.30 -0.61
CA LEU A 249 18.79 11.39 0.36
C LEU A 249 17.78 10.79 1.34
N PHE A 250 16.67 11.48 1.59
CA PHE A 250 15.65 11.06 2.53
C PHE A 250 15.07 9.70 2.17
N TRP A 251 14.77 9.45 0.90
CA TRP A 251 14.19 8.16 0.45
C TRP A 251 15.11 6.96 0.69
N PRO A 252 16.38 6.94 0.25
CA PRO A 252 17.30 5.87 0.58
C PRO A 252 17.44 5.66 2.08
N VAL A 253 17.54 6.74 2.87
CA VAL A 253 17.64 6.63 4.33
C VAL A 253 16.37 5.98 4.88
N VAL A 254 15.20 6.56 4.64
CA VAL A 254 13.91 6.09 5.19
C VAL A 254 13.58 4.65 4.79
N LEU A 255 13.87 4.25 3.56
CA LEU A 255 13.56 2.90 3.06
C LEU A 255 14.60 1.85 3.49
N LEU A 256 15.88 2.21 3.55
CA LEU A 256 16.95 1.25 3.86
C LEU A 256 17.25 1.17 5.35
N PHE A 257 17.06 2.24 6.13
CA PHE A 257 17.35 2.23 7.58
C PHE A 257 16.66 1.12 8.37
N PRO A 258 15.36 0.85 8.12
CA PRO A 258 14.65 -0.25 8.79
C PRO A 258 15.32 -1.60 8.57
N LEU A 259 16.06 -1.78 7.47
CA LEU A 259 16.78 -3.03 7.20
C LEU A 259 18.02 -3.20 8.08
N PHE A 260 18.62 -2.10 8.56
CA PHE A 260 19.75 -2.18 9.50
C PHE A 260 19.32 -2.60 10.90
N SER A 261 18.03 -2.47 11.25
CA SER A 261 17.48 -2.94 12.53
C SER A 261 17.62 -4.45 12.74
N PHE A 262 17.72 -5.22 11.63
CA PHE A 262 17.96 -6.66 11.63
C PHE A 262 19.39 -7.04 12.03
N ILE A 263 20.34 -6.11 12.03
CA ILE A 263 21.72 -6.35 12.42
C ILE A 263 21.83 -6.26 13.96
N GLN A 264 21.40 -7.32 14.65
CA GLN A 264 21.25 -7.32 16.11
C GLN A 264 22.56 -7.27 16.90
N LYS A 265 23.70 -7.62 16.29
CA LYS A 265 24.96 -7.92 17.01
C LYS A 265 25.83 -6.69 17.30
N TYR A 266 25.49 -5.51 16.80
CA TYR A 266 26.37 -4.33 16.84
C TYR A 266 25.66 -3.08 17.36
N SER A 267 26.43 -2.13 17.91
CA SER A 267 25.95 -0.80 18.34
C SER A 267 25.20 -0.03 17.25
N ILE A 268 25.54 -0.31 15.99
CA ILE A 268 24.84 0.20 14.80
C ILE A 268 23.36 -0.20 14.80
N GLY A 269 23.02 -1.43 15.23
CA GLY A 269 21.63 -1.88 15.31
C GLY A 269 20.81 -1.10 16.35
N THR A 270 21.42 -0.70 17.48
CA THR A 270 20.75 0.15 18.48
C THR A 270 20.49 1.55 17.95
N ILE A 271 21.48 2.15 17.27
CA ILE A 271 21.32 3.47 16.64
C ILE A 271 20.25 3.42 15.55
N ALA A 272 20.25 2.37 14.72
CA ALA A 272 19.24 2.14 13.70
C ALA A 272 17.83 2.12 14.30
N ARG A 273 17.62 1.38 15.38
CA ARG A 273 16.32 1.32 16.08
C ARG A 273 15.88 2.67 16.63
N VAL A 274 16.78 3.45 17.22
CA VAL A 274 16.45 4.80 17.73
C VAL A 274 16.00 5.69 16.57
N ILE A 275 16.71 5.65 15.44
CA ILE A 275 16.32 6.40 14.23
C ILE A 275 14.99 5.88 13.67
N ASP A 276 14.75 4.57 13.73
CA ASP A 276 13.50 3.98 13.24
C ASP A 276 12.27 4.39 14.07
N THR A 277 12.44 4.79 15.35
CA THR A 277 11.32 5.33 16.15
C THR A 277 10.80 6.67 15.64
N ILE A 278 11.58 7.40 14.84
CA ILE A 278 11.15 8.64 14.20
C ILE A 278 10.95 8.46 12.68
N ASN A 279 11.19 7.27 12.15
CA ASN A 279 11.11 6.96 10.72
C ASN A 279 9.69 6.44 10.38
N PRO A 280 8.86 7.21 9.66
CA PRO A 280 7.53 6.75 9.26
C PRO A 280 7.52 5.41 8.50
N ALA A 281 8.55 5.12 7.70
CA ALA A 281 8.60 3.88 6.93
C ALA A 281 8.82 2.65 7.81
N ALA A 282 9.45 2.78 8.98
CA ALA A 282 9.57 1.65 9.91
C ALA A 282 8.19 1.17 10.37
N TYR A 283 7.27 2.10 10.65
CA TYR A 283 5.87 1.80 10.96
C TYR A 283 5.12 1.22 9.75
N PHE A 284 5.43 1.67 8.54
CA PHE A 284 4.87 1.08 7.32
C PHE A 284 5.28 -0.39 7.14
N TYR A 285 6.56 -0.70 7.32
CA TYR A 285 7.03 -2.09 7.28
C TYR A 285 6.44 -2.94 8.41
N ALA A 286 6.26 -2.36 9.59
CA ALA A 286 5.59 -3.02 10.71
C ALA A 286 4.12 -3.36 10.38
N PHE A 287 3.41 -2.42 9.76
CA PHE A 287 1.99 -2.53 9.42
C PHE A 287 1.72 -3.49 8.26
N VAL A 288 2.55 -3.46 7.21
CA VAL A 288 2.36 -4.26 5.98
C VAL A 288 3.08 -5.61 6.04
N GLY A 289 4.06 -5.75 6.93
CA GLY A 289 4.87 -6.96 7.05
C GLY A 289 4.11 -8.18 7.57
N PRO A 290 4.66 -9.40 7.40
CA PRO A 290 4.11 -10.61 7.99
C PRO A 290 3.90 -10.46 9.50
N GLU A 291 2.88 -11.12 10.07
CA GLU A 291 2.58 -11.05 11.50
C GLU A 291 3.85 -11.23 12.37
N GLY A 292 4.07 -10.28 13.28
CA GLY A 292 5.25 -10.25 14.15
C GLY A 292 6.51 -9.63 13.55
N TYR A 293 6.47 -9.03 12.35
CA TYR A 293 7.56 -8.18 11.85
C TYR A 293 7.66 -6.84 12.59
N GLY A 294 6.53 -6.20 12.89
CA GLY A 294 6.51 -4.88 13.54
C GLY A 294 7.19 -4.85 14.90
N SER A 295 6.91 -5.86 15.73
CA SER A 295 7.54 -6.01 17.05
C SER A 295 9.07 -6.24 16.97
N LYS A 296 9.58 -6.74 15.84
CA LYS A 296 11.02 -6.95 15.63
C LYS A 296 11.74 -5.69 15.16
N ILE A 297 11.10 -4.87 14.32
CA ILE A 297 11.69 -3.65 13.77
C ILE A 297 11.71 -2.55 14.84
N LEU A 298 10.56 -2.28 15.47
CA LEU A 298 10.43 -1.17 16.43
C LEU A 298 10.91 -1.54 17.84
N MET A 299 11.10 -2.83 18.15
CA MET A 299 11.42 -3.37 19.49
C MET A 299 10.52 -2.90 20.63
N LEU A 300 9.45 -2.20 20.29
CA LEU A 300 8.38 -1.83 21.18
C LEU A 300 7.31 -2.90 21.02
N PRO A 301 6.74 -3.43 22.11
CA PRO A 301 5.46 -4.12 22.05
C PRO A 301 4.38 -3.07 21.76
N ALA A 302 4.45 -2.47 20.58
CA ALA A 302 3.52 -1.48 20.11
C ALA A 302 2.33 -2.21 19.49
N THR A 303 1.14 -1.90 19.98
CA THR A 303 -0.08 -2.26 19.27
C THR A 303 -0.17 -1.41 18.00
N GLU A 304 -0.89 -1.87 16.98
CA GLU A 304 -1.16 -1.08 15.76
C GLU A 304 -1.70 0.33 16.09
N THR A 305 -2.47 0.46 17.17
CA THR A 305 -2.95 1.76 17.67
C THR A 305 -1.81 2.66 18.13
N MET A 306 -0.82 2.12 18.84
CA MET A 306 0.37 2.90 19.26
C MET A 306 1.20 3.34 18.06
N GLU A 307 1.29 2.52 17.01
CA GLU A 307 1.98 2.87 15.77
C GLU A 307 1.29 4.05 15.06
N ILE A 308 -0.04 4.00 14.93
CA ILE A 308 -0.82 5.11 14.38
C ILE A 308 -0.64 6.39 15.21
N LEU A 309 -0.68 6.28 16.54
CA LEU A 309 -0.46 7.43 17.43
C LEU A 309 0.95 8.00 17.30
N ALA A 310 1.97 7.15 17.15
CA ALA A 310 3.34 7.58 16.92
C ALA A 310 3.48 8.33 15.59
N LEU A 311 2.85 7.85 14.52
CA LEU A 311 2.81 8.56 13.23
C LEU A 311 2.13 9.93 13.36
N CYS A 312 0.98 9.99 14.05
CA CYS A 312 0.31 11.26 14.34
C CYS A 312 1.21 12.22 15.14
N ALA A 313 1.95 11.71 16.13
CA ALA A 313 2.89 12.50 16.91
C ALA A 313 4.03 13.05 16.04
N ILE A 314 4.62 12.21 15.18
CA ILE A 314 5.67 12.65 14.22
C ILE A 314 5.12 13.74 13.29
N ALA A 315 3.90 13.57 12.77
CA ALA A 315 3.26 14.57 11.90
C ALA A 315 3.11 15.93 12.62
N ILE A 316 2.52 15.92 13.81
CA ILE A 316 2.25 17.13 14.59
C ILE A 316 3.56 17.79 15.03
N LEU A 317 4.49 17.04 15.62
CA LEU A 317 5.77 17.57 16.11
C LEU A 317 6.63 18.10 14.96
N GLY A 318 6.61 17.42 13.80
CA GLY A 318 7.32 17.86 12.61
C GLY A 318 6.77 19.20 12.09
N VAL A 319 5.45 19.33 11.99
CA VAL A 319 4.82 20.61 11.62
C VAL A 319 5.18 21.71 12.63
N LEU A 320 5.05 21.46 13.93
CA LEU A 320 5.40 22.44 14.97
C LEU A 320 6.88 22.85 14.91
N ALA A 321 7.78 21.89 14.70
CA ALA A 321 9.20 22.15 14.54
C ALA A 321 9.48 23.00 13.29
N SER A 322 8.84 22.71 12.16
CA SER A 322 8.98 23.49 10.93
C SER A 322 8.50 24.94 11.11
N LEU A 323 7.36 25.14 11.78
CA LEU A 323 6.83 26.47 12.08
C LEU A 323 7.76 27.24 13.02
N ALA A 324 8.33 26.58 14.02
CA ALA A 324 9.30 27.19 14.93
C ALA A 324 10.61 27.58 14.21
N GLN A 325 11.11 26.72 13.33
CA GLN A 325 12.27 27.03 12.49
C GLN A 325 11.99 28.20 11.56
N TRP A 326 10.81 28.21 10.94
CA TRP A 326 10.38 29.28 10.04
C TRP A 326 10.30 30.64 10.72
N ARG A 327 9.80 30.67 11.96
CA ARG A 327 9.76 31.89 12.79
C ARG A 327 11.16 32.40 13.14
N ARG A 328 12.17 31.53 13.30
CA ARG A 328 13.52 31.98 13.66
C ARG A 328 14.25 32.73 12.56
N LEU A 329 13.84 32.56 11.30
CA LEU A 329 14.32 33.35 10.17
C LEU A 329 13.83 34.82 10.23
N GLU A 330 13.17 35.23 11.32
CA GLU A 330 12.83 36.62 11.66
C GLU A 330 13.99 37.38 12.33
N ALA A 331 14.93 36.68 12.97
CA ALA A 331 16.00 37.26 13.81
C ALA A 331 17.34 37.32 13.08
#